data_AF-A0A2X1PIA8-F1
#
_entry.id   AF-A0A2X1PIA8-F1
#
_cell.length_a   1.000
_cell.length_b   1.000
_cell.length_c   1.000
_cell.angle_alpha   90.00
_cell.angle_beta   90.00
_cell.angle_gamma   90.00
#
_symmetry.space_group_name_H-M   'P 1'
#
loop_
_entity.id
_entity.type
_entity.pdbx_description
1 polymer ?
#
loop_
_entity_poly.entity_id
_entity_poly.type
_entity_poly.pdbx_seq_one_letter_code
_entity_poly.pdbx_strand_id
1 'polypeptide(L)' 'MAGRMEGTKKRLIKMLFSELEYKLGIRAHDVEITIKEQPAHCWGFRGMTGDEARDLDYDIYV' A
#
# COMPACT_ATOMS: atom_id res chain seq x y z
N MET A 1 0.17 -5.87 -3.16
CA MET A 1 -0.11 -6.35 -4.53
C MET A 1 0.13 -5.23 -5.52
N ALA A 2 0.62 -5.55 -6.71
CA ALA A 2 0.77 -4.61 -7.82
C ALA A 2 -0.59 -4.18 -8.40
N GLY A 3 -0.64 -3.04 -9.06
CA GLY A 3 -1.82 -2.58 -9.80
C GLY A 3 -2.27 -1.14 -9.50
N ARG A 4 -1.61 -0.44 -8.57
CA ARG A 4 -1.93 0.96 -8.27
C ARG A 4 -1.22 1.91 -9.23
N MET A 5 -1.93 2.96 -9.66
CA MET A 5 -1.36 4.04 -10.46
C MET A 5 -0.18 4.72 -9.74
N GLU A 6 0.80 5.19 -10.51
CA GLU A 6 1.96 5.92 -9.96
C GLU A 6 1.54 7.14 -9.13
N GLY A 7 0.55 7.89 -9.59
CA GLY A 7 0.00 9.04 -8.86
C GLY A 7 -0.56 8.66 -7.49
N THR A 8 -1.20 7.48 -7.37
CA THR A 8 -1.71 6.97 -6.09
C THR A 8 -0.57 6.61 -5.14
N LYS A 9 0.50 5.98 -5.65
CA LYS A 9 1.70 5.66 -4.85
C LYS A 9 2.39 6.93 -4.33
N LYS A 10 2.56 7.94 -5.18
CA LYS A 10 3.11 9.26 -4.80
C LYS A 10 2.24 9.96 -3.75
N ARG A 11 0.91 9.92 -3.89
CA ARG A 11 -0.02 10.48 -2.90
C ARG A 11 0.12 9.79 -1.54
N LEU A 12 0.19 8.46 -1.52
CA LEU A 12 0.40 7.68 -0.30
C LEU A 12 1.69 8.10 0.42
N ILE A 13 2.81 8.17 -0.30
CA ILE A 13 4.11 8.56 0.27
C ILE A 13 4.03 9.96 0.91
N LYS A 14 3.48 10.95 0.19
CA LYS A 14 3.34 12.33 0.70
C LYS A 14 2.43 12.39 1.94
N MET A 15 1.33 11.66 1.90
CA MET A 15 0.39 11.59 3.02
C MET A 15 1.05 10.97 4.25
N LEU A 16 1.82 9.89 4.10
CA LEU A 16 2.54 9.27 5.22
C LEU A 16 3.55 10.22 5.86
N PHE A 17 4.33 10.98 5.07
CA PHE A 17 5.20 12.02 5.63
C PHE A 17 4.42 13.04 6.46
N SER A 18 3.34 13.59 5.90
CA SER A 18 2.52 14.58 6.61
C SER A 18 1.87 14.03 7.88
N GLU A 19 1.34 12.80 7.85
CA GLU A 19 0.68 12.20 9.01
C GLU A 19 1.66 11.82 10.12
N LEU A 20 2.84 11.31 9.77
CA LEU A 20 3.89 10.99 10.75
C LEU A 20 4.38 12.25 11.46
N GLU A 21 4.55 13.34 10.71
CA GLU A 21 4.93 14.63 11.30
C GLU A 21 3.80 15.18 12.17
N TYR A 22 2.56 15.19 11.67
CA TYR A 22 1.41 15.74 12.40
C TYR A 22 1.08 14.97 13.69
N LYS A 23 1.09 13.63 13.64
CA LYS A 23 0.65 12.81 14.78
C LYS A 23 1.77 12.46 15.75
N LEU A 24 2.98 12.28 15.26
CA LEU A 24 4.10 11.74 16.04
C LEU A 24 5.29 12.71 16.14
N GLY A 25 5.27 13.84 15.43
CA GLY A 25 6.37 14.80 15.41
C GLY A 25 7.63 14.30 14.69
N ILE A 26 7.51 13.23 13.89
CA ILE A 26 8.65 12.67 13.13
C ILE A 26 8.77 13.45 11.82
N ARG A 27 9.89 14.16 11.67
CA ARG A 27 10.13 15.02 10.50
C ARG A 27 10.46 14.19 9.26
N ALA A 28 10.14 14.73 8.08
CA ALA A 28 10.29 14.00 6.83
C ALA A 28 11.73 13.52 6.53
N HIS A 29 12.77 14.27 6.93
CA HIS A 29 14.17 13.85 6.73
C HIS A 29 14.60 12.70 7.65
N ASP A 30 13.82 12.39 8.68
CA ASP A 30 14.06 11.27 9.61
C ASP A 30 13.36 9.97 9.13
N VAL A 31 12.71 9.99 7.95
CA VAL A 31 11.89 8.89 7.41
C VAL A 31 12.26 8.57 5.96
N GLU A 32 12.43 7.28 5.66
CA GLU A 32 12.53 6.78 4.29
C GLU A 32 11.38 5.81 4.00
N ILE A 33 10.73 5.95 2.85
CA ILE A 33 9.57 5.13 2.47
C ILE A 33 9.85 4.43 1.14
N THR A 34 9.84 3.10 1.17
CA THR A 34 9.91 2.24 -0.04
C THR A 34 8.62 1.47 -0.21
N ILE A 35 8.02 1.54 -1.41
CA ILE A 35 6.86 0.72 -1.78
C ILE A 35 7.36 -0.49 -2.58
N LYS A 36 7.15 -1.70 -2.04
CA LYS A 36 7.41 -2.96 -2.75
C LYS A 36 6.09 -3.55 -3.25
N GLU A 37 5.99 -3.70 -4.56
CA GLU A 37 4.85 -4.35 -5.21
C GLU A 37 5.24 -5.75 -5.67
N GLN A 38 4.27 -6.67 -5.63
CA GLN A 38 4.39 -8.03 -6.15
C GLN A 38 3.09 -8.39 -6.87
N PRO A 39 3.14 -9.21 -7.94
CA PRO A 39 1.96 -9.80 -8.54
C PRO A 39 1.09 -10.49 -7.49
N ALA A 40 -0.23 -10.53 -7.71
CA ALA A 40 -1.17 -11.12 -6.76
C ALA A 40 -0.89 -12.61 -6.47
N HIS A 41 -0.50 -13.38 -7.49
CA HIS A 41 -0.12 -14.79 -7.36
C HIS A 41 1.15 -15.05 -6.53
N CYS A 42 1.98 -14.03 -6.31
CA CYS A 42 3.17 -14.14 -5.46
C CYS A 42 2.85 -13.91 -3.98
N TRP A 43 1.59 -13.69 -3.61
CA TRP A 43 1.18 -13.35 -2.26
C TRP A 43 0.29 -14.43 -1.67
N GLY A 44 0.81 -15.16 -0.68
CA GLY A 44 0.00 -16.07 0.14
C GLY A 44 -0.91 -15.28 1.09
N PHE A 45 -2.22 -15.50 1.00
CA PHE A 45 -3.24 -14.80 1.76
C PHE A 45 -4.33 -15.79 2.19
N ARG A 46 -4.55 -15.98 3.50
CA ARG A 46 -5.63 -16.84 4.03
C ARG A 46 -5.67 -18.28 3.47
N GLY A 47 -4.52 -18.86 3.12
CA GLY A 47 -4.45 -20.22 2.56
C GLY A 47 -4.71 -20.31 1.06
N MET A 48 -4.83 -19.18 0.37
CA MET A 48 -4.93 -19.06 -1.09
C MET A 48 -3.93 -18.01 -1.60
N THR A 49 -3.76 -17.86 -2.91
CA THR A 49 -3.00 -16.75 -3.48
C THR A 49 -3.86 -15.49 -3.62
N GLY A 50 -3.24 -14.32 -3.76
CA GLY A 50 -3.94 -13.04 -3.85
C GLY A 50 -4.94 -12.93 -5.00
N ASP A 51 -4.70 -13.66 -6.09
CA ASP A 51 -5.59 -13.77 -7.26
C ASP A 51 -6.69 -14.83 -7.10
N GLU A 52 -6.59 -15.70 -6.09
CA GLU A 52 -7.63 -16.67 -5.70
C GLU A 52 -8.59 -16.11 -4.64
N ALA A 53 -8.24 -14.98 -4.01
CA ALA A 53 -9.01 -14.30 -2.97
C ALA A 53 -10.33 -13.70 -3.50
N ARG A 54 -11.35 -14.55 -3.62
CA ARG A 54 -12.72 -14.18 -4.04
C ARG A 54 -13.67 -13.97 -2.87
N ASP A 55 -13.21 -14.19 -1.64
CA ASP A 55 -13.98 -14.07 -0.39
C ASP A 55 -13.96 -12.64 0.19
N LEU A 56 -13.52 -11.64 -0.59
CA LEU A 56 -13.48 -10.24 -0.15
C LEU A 56 -14.88 -9.63 -0.15
N ASP A 57 -15.34 -9.16 1.00
CA ASP A 57 -16.66 -8.54 1.20
C ASP A 57 -16.67 -7.04 0.82
N TYR A 58 -15.85 -6.64 -0.14
CA TYR A 58 -15.79 -5.25 -0.62
C TYR A 58 -15.39 -5.18 -2.09
N ASP A 59 -15.98 -4.20 -2.78
CA ASP A 59 -15.64 -3.91 -4.17
C ASP A 59 -14.28 -3.20 -4.27
N ILE A 60 -13.47 -3.64 -5.22
CA ILE A 60 -12.25 -2.94 -5.60
C ILE A 60 -12.60 -2.02 -6.77
N TYR A 61 -12.86 -0.74 -6.48
CA TYR A 61 -12.92 0.28 -7.52
C TYR A 61 -11.50 0.58 -8.01
N VAL A 62 -11.26 0.31 -9.30
CA VAL A 62 -10.01 0.59 -10.00
C VAL A 62 -10.06 1.97 -10.63
#